data_AF-A0A3R7VP69-F1
#
_entry.id   AF-A0A3R7VP69-F1
#
_cell.length_a   1.000
_cell.length_b   1.000
_cell.length_c   1.000
_cell.angle_alpha   90.00
_cell.angle_beta   90.00
_cell.angle_gamma   90.00
#
_symmetry.space_group_name_H-M   'P 1'
#
loop_
_entity.id
_entity.type
_entity.pdbx_description
1 polymer ?
#
loop_
_entity_poly.entity_id
_entity_poly.type
_entity_poly.pdbx_seq_one_letter_code
_entity_poly.pdbx_strand_id
1 'polypeptide(L)'
;MKTMRTIPSPGKLICIISLVLITGALIGTAGCLGDTRLPFMAQQAEEQVEPEYAPGEIPLLIAKAEREARAGFDAIAEIPADKRTFENTILAFDTLMTGYSDVVLPILLVGYANPNPTVREEGKAVSEPISKFLNETYGRLDLYDALADPVPRTAGERQLQDAVLRRFEKQGLNPPDDQV
;
A
#
# COMPACT_ATOMS: atom_id res chain seq x y z
N MET A 1 25.87 61.60 63.41
CA MET A 1 25.00 61.46 62.23
C MET A 1 25.72 60.67 61.15
N LYS A 2 25.42 59.38 61.00
CA LYS A 2 25.81 58.60 59.82
C LYS A 2 24.83 57.45 59.66
N THR A 3 24.15 57.48 58.53
CA THR A 3 23.01 56.67 58.11
C THR A 3 23.42 55.22 57.89
N MET A 4 22.70 54.30 58.55
CA MET A 4 22.68 52.88 58.22
C MET A 4 22.19 52.70 56.78
N ARG A 5 22.99 52.03 55.94
CA ARG A 5 22.51 51.48 54.66
C ARG A 5 22.12 50.02 54.89
N THR A 6 20.85 49.74 54.62
CA THR A 6 20.23 48.43 54.60
C THR A 6 20.73 47.62 53.41
N ILE A 7 21.17 46.39 53.67
CA ILE A 7 21.59 45.41 52.67
C ILE A 7 20.33 44.71 52.14
N PRO A 8 20.07 44.69 50.83
CA PRO A 8 18.90 44.02 50.27
C PRO A 8 19.05 42.50 50.29
N SER A 9 17.94 41.81 50.55
CA SER A 9 17.85 40.35 50.68
C SER A 9 18.09 39.61 49.36
N PRO A 10 18.60 38.36 49.41
CA PRO A 10 19.05 37.60 48.24
C PRO A 10 17.98 37.32 47.18
N GLY A 11 16.69 37.45 47.53
CA GLY A 11 15.57 37.26 46.59
C GLY A 11 15.40 38.38 45.55
N LYS A 12 15.93 39.58 45.79
CA LYS A 12 15.79 40.71 44.84
C LYS A 12 16.92 40.78 43.80
N LEU A 13 18.05 40.15 44.06
CA LEU A 13 19.19 40.11 43.13
C LEU A 13 18.94 39.13 41.96
N ILE A 14 18.20 38.04 42.23
CA ILE A 14 17.89 37.00 41.24
C ILE A 14 16.87 37.49 40.20
N CYS A 15 15.88 38.30 40.59
CA CYS A 15 14.88 38.83 39.65
C CYS A 15 15.44 39.87 38.66
N ILE A 16 16.47 40.65 39.02
CA ILE A 16 17.04 41.66 38.12
C ILE A 16 17.91 41.00 37.05
N ILE A 17 18.61 39.91 37.38
CA ILE A 17 19.40 39.13 36.42
C ILE A 17 18.49 38.42 35.42
N SER A 18 17.34 37.89 35.86
CA SER A 18 16.37 37.24 34.96
C SER A 18 15.71 38.20 33.97
N LEU A 19 15.47 39.47 34.33
CA LEU A 19 14.83 40.43 33.42
C LEU A 19 15.77 40.94 32.30
N VAL A 20 17.08 41.03 32.59
CA VAL A 20 18.11 41.45 31.61
C VAL A 20 18.44 40.32 30.62
N LEU A 21 18.39 39.06 31.06
CA LEU A 21 18.60 37.91 30.17
C LEU A 21 17.41 37.66 29.22
N ILE A 22 16.18 38.03 29.61
CA ILE A 22 14.99 37.88 28.75
C ILE A 22 14.91 38.98 27.68
N THR A 23 15.48 40.18 27.92
CA THR A 23 15.48 41.26 26.90
C THR A 23 16.66 41.21 25.92
N GLY A 24 17.75 40.52 26.26
CA GLY A 24 18.88 40.30 25.34
C GLY A 24 18.64 39.25 24.25
N ALA A 25 17.59 38.44 24.35
CA ALA A 25 17.27 37.39 23.38
C ALA A 25 16.38 37.85 22.21
N LEU A 26 15.97 39.13 22.17
CA LEU A 26 15.05 39.67 21.15
C LEU A 26 15.71 40.57 20.09
N ILE A 27 17.04 40.75 20.12
CA ILE A 27 17.75 41.59 19.14
C ILE A 27 18.98 40.83 18.64
N GLY A 28 18.76 39.85 17.76
CA GLY A 28 19.87 39.02 17.26
C GLY A 28 19.55 38.03 16.16
N THR A 29 18.60 38.32 15.25
CA THR A 29 18.48 37.62 13.95
C THR A 29 17.85 38.53 12.89
N ALA A 30 18.40 39.74 12.73
CA ALA A 30 18.28 40.46 11.46
C ALA A 30 19.45 40.01 10.58
N GLY A 31 19.18 39.11 9.63
CA GLY A 31 20.16 38.71 8.61
C GLY A 31 20.23 37.21 8.37
N CYS A 32 19.24 36.69 7.65
CA CYS A 32 19.35 35.64 6.64
C CYS A 32 17.92 35.28 6.19
N LEU A 33 17.30 36.12 5.36
CA LEU A 33 16.33 35.65 4.38
C LEU A 33 17.13 34.89 3.29
N GLY A 34 17.77 33.81 3.72
CA GLY A 34 18.31 32.78 2.83
C GLY A 34 17.13 31.91 2.48
N ASP A 35 16.73 31.97 1.22
CA ASP A 35 15.80 31.10 0.51
C ASP A 35 15.93 29.66 1.02
N THR A 36 15.19 29.34 2.09
CA THR A 36 15.11 27.98 2.60
C THR A 36 14.03 27.33 1.77
N ARG A 37 14.37 27.06 0.51
CA ARG A 37 13.80 25.89 -0.15
C ARG A 37 14.13 24.73 0.76
N LEU A 38 13.14 24.28 1.52
CA LEU A 38 13.17 22.97 2.13
C LEU A 38 13.73 22.02 1.06
N PRO A 39 14.77 21.23 1.33
CA PRO A 39 15.17 20.14 0.45
C PRO A 39 14.13 19.02 0.61
N PHE A 40 12.88 19.33 0.29
CA PHE A 40 11.93 18.37 -0.22
C PHE A 40 12.29 18.27 -1.70
N MET A 41 12.65 17.09 -2.18
CA MET A 41 13.11 16.81 -3.57
C MET A 41 14.64 16.91 -3.84
N ALA A 42 15.50 16.38 -2.97
CA ALA A 42 16.83 15.95 -3.42
C ALA A 42 17.21 14.65 -2.71
N GLN A 43 17.45 13.59 -3.49
CA GLN A 43 17.77 12.22 -3.09
C GLN A 43 16.59 11.36 -2.61
N GLN A 44 15.65 11.13 -3.52
CA GLN A 44 15.63 9.78 -4.05
C GLN A 44 16.18 9.91 -5.47
N ALA A 45 17.36 9.35 -5.71
CA ALA A 45 17.53 8.79 -7.03
C ALA A 45 16.35 7.83 -7.15
N GLU A 46 15.36 8.18 -7.97
CA GLU A 46 14.56 7.15 -8.62
C GLU A 46 15.60 6.32 -9.37
N GLU A 47 16.21 5.35 -8.69
CA GLU A 47 16.74 4.20 -9.38
C GLU A 47 15.52 3.68 -10.10
N GLN A 48 15.44 3.98 -11.40
CA GLN A 48 14.55 3.30 -12.29
C GLN A 48 14.90 1.84 -12.10
N VAL A 49 14.14 1.15 -11.26
CA VAL A 49 14.17 -0.30 -11.17
C VAL A 49 13.53 -0.74 -12.47
N GLU A 50 14.30 -0.71 -13.56
CA GLU A 50 13.97 -1.54 -14.70
C GLU A 50 14.10 -2.97 -14.17
N PRO A 51 12.99 -3.73 -14.09
CA PRO A 51 13.10 -5.10 -13.64
C PRO A 51 13.95 -5.86 -14.67
N GLU A 52 15.18 -6.20 -14.27
CA GLU A 52 16.11 -6.96 -15.07
C GLU A 52 15.69 -8.43 -15.04
N TYR A 53 14.98 -8.87 -16.07
CA TYR A 53 14.66 -10.28 -16.27
C TYR A 53 15.69 -10.96 -17.16
N ALA A 54 16.11 -12.18 -16.77
CA ALA A 54 16.88 -13.05 -17.64
C ALA A 54 15.96 -13.78 -18.65
N PRO A 55 16.45 -14.10 -19.86
CA PRO A 55 15.72 -14.98 -20.78
C PRO A 55 15.31 -16.30 -20.12
N GLY A 56 14.04 -16.66 -20.21
CA GLY A 56 13.45 -17.86 -19.62
C GLY A 56 12.96 -17.68 -18.17
N GLU A 57 13.22 -16.54 -17.53
CA GLU A 57 12.81 -16.28 -16.16
C GLU A 57 11.30 -15.97 -16.06
N ILE A 58 10.79 -15.15 -16.98
CA ILE A 58 9.40 -14.66 -16.96
C ILE A 58 8.38 -15.82 -16.90
N PRO A 59 8.46 -16.88 -17.74
CA PRO A 59 7.54 -18.00 -17.67
C PRO A 59 7.54 -18.71 -16.30
N LEU A 60 8.69 -18.79 -15.63
CA LEU A 60 8.80 -19.41 -14.31
C LEU A 60 8.14 -18.57 -13.22
N LEU A 61 8.31 -17.24 -13.29
CA LEU A 61 7.69 -16.30 -12.36
C LEU A 61 6.17 -16.32 -12.48
N ILE A 62 5.62 -16.29 -13.70
CA ILE A 62 4.17 -16.38 -13.94
C ILE A 62 3.62 -17.70 -13.41
N ALA A 63 4.25 -18.82 -13.78
CA ALA A 63 3.79 -20.13 -13.31
C ALA A 63 3.83 -20.25 -11.78
N LYS A 64 4.81 -19.63 -11.11
CA LYS A 64 4.87 -19.59 -9.66
C LYS A 64 3.75 -18.74 -9.07
N ALA A 65 3.55 -17.51 -9.57
CA ALA A 65 2.52 -16.61 -9.07
C ALA A 65 1.11 -17.20 -9.23
N GLU A 66 0.81 -17.83 -10.37
CA GLU A 66 -0.46 -18.51 -10.59
C GLU A 66 -0.67 -19.68 -9.62
N ARG A 67 0.36 -20.50 -9.38
CA ARG A 67 0.26 -21.62 -8.43
C ARG A 67 0.00 -21.13 -7.00
N GLU A 68 0.71 -20.10 -6.56
CA GLU A 68 0.57 -19.55 -5.21
C GLU A 68 -0.81 -18.92 -5.01
N ALA A 69 -1.29 -18.15 -6.00
CA ALA A 69 -2.62 -17.56 -5.95
C ALA A 69 -3.72 -18.63 -5.96
N ARG A 70 -3.62 -19.66 -6.82
CA ARG A 70 -4.59 -20.78 -6.85
C ARG A 70 -4.66 -21.49 -5.50
N ALA A 71 -3.52 -21.85 -4.92
CA ALA A 71 -3.48 -22.49 -3.62
C ALA A 71 -4.12 -21.62 -2.52
N GLY A 72 -3.90 -20.30 -2.57
CA GLY A 72 -4.54 -19.36 -1.67
C GLY A 72 -6.06 -19.29 -1.85
N PHE A 73 -6.54 -19.28 -3.10
CA PHE A 73 -7.98 -19.28 -3.39
C PHE A 73 -8.66 -20.59 -2.98
N ASP A 74 -8.00 -21.72 -3.20
CA ASP A 74 -8.47 -23.03 -2.72
C ASP A 74 -8.59 -23.03 -1.19
N ALA A 75 -7.57 -22.52 -0.50
CA ALA A 75 -7.60 -22.42 0.96
C ALA A 75 -8.75 -21.52 1.46
N ILE A 76 -9.07 -20.42 0.76
CA ILE A 76 -10.20 -19.54 1.10
C ILE A 76 -11.54 -20.24 0.89
N ALA A 77 -11.71 -20.93 -0.24
CA ALA A 77 -12.94 -21.66 -0.55
C ALA A 77 -13.22 -22.79 0.47
N GLU A 78 -12.16 -23.45 0.95
CA GLU A 78 -12.23 -24.52 1.94
C GLU A 78 -12.51 -24.06 3.38
N ILE A 79 -12.48 -22.75 3.67
CA ILE A 79 -12.81 -22.24 5.02
C ILE A 79 -14.27 -22.60 5.35
N PRO A 80 -14.53 -23.31 6.46
CA PRO A 80 -15.90 -23.62 6.88
C PRO A 80 -16.72 -22.34 7.06
N ALA A 81 -18.00 -22.35 6.66
CA ALA A 81 -18.85 -21.15 6.66
C ALA A 81 -18.90 -20.44 8.03
N ASP A 82 -18.92 -21.18 9.13
CA ASP A 82 -18.94 -20.63 10.51
C ASP A 82 -17.59 -20.06 10.98
N LYS A 83 -16.53 -20.21 10.17
CA LYS A 83 -15.18 -19.67 10.42
C LYS A 83 -14.79 -18.55 9.47
N ARG A 84 -15.63 -18.21 8.49
CA ARG A 84 -15.38 -17.12 7.55
C ARG A 84 -15.47 -15.78 8.26
N THR A 85 -14.44 -14.97 8.13
CA THR A 85 -14.38 -13.58 8.60
C THR A 85 -13.90 -12.71 7.44
N PHE A 86 -14.11 -11.40 7.54
CA PHE A 86 -13.66 -10.48 6.49
C PHE A 86 -12.14 -10.61 6.22
N GLU A 87 -11.34 -10.80 7.28
CA GLU A 87 -9.88 -10.90 7.19
C GLU A 87 -9.40 -12.18 6.50
N ASN A 88 -9.98 -13.33 6.84
CA ASN A 88 -9.52 -14.62 6.31
C ASN A 88 -10.16 -15.00 4.97
N THR A 89 -11.07 -14.18 4.45
CA THR A 89 -11.72 -14.38 3.14
C THR A 89 -11.45 -13.19 2.21
N ILE A 90 -12.21 -12.09 2.33
CA ILE A 90 -12.15 -10.94 1.42
C ILE A 90 -10.77 -10.28 1.43
N LEU A 91 -10.22 -9.98 2.61
CA LEU A 91 -8.91 -9.36 2.69
C LEU A 91 -7.80 -10.32 2.26
N ALA A 92 -7.91 -11.60 2.59
CA ALA A 92 -6.99 -12.63 2.11
C ALA A 92 -7.01 -12.74 0.58
N PHE A 93 -8.19 -12.73 -0.04
CA PHE A 93 -8.35 -12.73 -1.50
C PHE A 93 -7.73 -11.49 -2.15
N ASP A 94 -8.04 -10.30 -1.63
CA ASP A 94 -7.49 -9.04 -2.14
C ASP A 94 -5.95 -9.00 -2.03
N THR A 95 -5.41 -9.52 -0.92
CA THR A 95 -3.96 -9.66 -0.71
C THR A 95 -3.32 -10.60 -1.73
N LEU A 96 -3.93 -11.76 -2.00
CA LEU A 96 -3.46 -12.71 -3.00
C LEU A 96 -3.50 -12.13 -4.41
N MET A 97 -4.59 -11.43 -4.77
CA MET A 97 -4.72 -10.75 -6.05
C MET A 97 -3.71 -9.61 -6.21
N THR A 98 -3.41 -8.88 -5.13
CA THR A 98 -2.38 -7.84 -5.11
C THR A 98 -1.01 -8.46 -5.34
N GLY A 99 -0.65 -9.52 -4.60
CA GLY A 99 0.63 -10.21 -4.77
C GLY A 99 0.79 -10.82 -6.17
N TYR A 100 -0.29 -11.33 -6.77
CA TYR A 100 -0.28 -11.76 -8.17
C TYR A 100 -0.04 -10.57 -9.13
N SER A 101 -0.74 -9.45 -8.91
CA SER A 101 -0.64 -8.24 -9.74
C SER A 101 0.75 -7.61 -9.68
N ASP A 102 1.38 -7.59 -8.51
CA ASP A 102 2.73 -7.08 -8.28
C ASP A 102 3.79 -7.84 -9.11
N VAL A 103 3.54 -9.12 -9.42
CA VAL A 103 4.40 -9.90 -10.31
C VAL A 103 4.08 -9.62 -11.78
N VAL A 104 2.81 -9.66 -12.16
CA VAL A 104 2.45 -9.70 -13.60
C VAL A 104 2.45 -8.33 -14.28
N LEU A 105 2.13 -7.25 -13.55
CA LEU A 105 2.06 -5.91 -14.15
C LEU A 105 3.43 -5.38 -14.62
N PRO A 106 4.53 -5.51 -13.85
CA PRO A 106 5.85 -5.11 -14.33
C PRO A 106 6.32 -5.95 -15.53
N ILE A 107 6.01 -7.25 -15.55
CA ILE A 107 6.34 -8.14 -16.68
C ILE A 107 5.63 -7.70 -17.96
N LEU A 108 4.34 -7.38 -17.88
CA LEU A 108 3.58 -6.84 -19.01
C LEU A 108 4.23 -5.58 -19.57
N LEU A 109 4.66 -4.66 -18.70
CA LEU A 109 5.35 -3.43 -19.11
C LEU A 109 6.67 -3.74 -19.83
N VAL A 110 7.46 -4.68 -19.30
CA VAL A 110 8.71 -5.14 -19.92
C VAL A 110 8.49 -5.71 -21.32
N GLY A 111 7.34 -6.35 -21.58
CA GLY A 111 6.97 -6.83 -22.91
C GLY A 111 7.00 -5.73 -23.99
N TYR A 112 6.78 -4.48 -23.62
CA TYR A 112 6.76 -3.34 -24.55
C TYR A 112 8.09 -2.58 -24.62
N ALA A 113 8.85 -2.52 -23.53
CA ALA A 113 9.95 -1.57 -23.37
C ALA A 113 11.35 -2.20 -23.22
N ASN A 114 11.46 -3.48 -22.85
CA ASN A 114 12.76 -4.08 -22.51
C ASN A 114 13.71 -4.11 -23.71
N PRO A 115 15.02 -3.85 -23.58
CA PRO A 115 15.95 -3.86 -24.71
C PRO A 115 16.21 -5.27 -25.28
N ASN A 116 16.10 -6.33 -24.47
CA ASN A 116 16.33 -7.70 -24.89
C ASN A 116 15.10 -8.25 -25.66
N PRO A 117 15.23 -8.67 -26.92
CA PRO A 117 14.12 -9.17 -27.71
C PRO A 117 13.47 -10.42 -27.12
N THR A 118 14.26 -11.35 -26.54
CA THR A 118 13.70 -12.57 -25.94
C THR A 118 12.84 -12.23 -24.73
N VAL A 119 13.34 -11.35 -23.86
CA VAL A 119 12.61 -10.90 -22.66
C VAL A 119 11.34 -10.13 -23.04
N ARG A 120 11.38 -9.29 -24.09
CA ARG A 120 10.17 -8.64 -24.60
C ARG A 120 9.12 -9.65 -25.08
N GLU A 121 9.52 -10.64 -25.87
CA GLU A 121 8.56 -11.62 -26.38
C GLU A 121 7.96 -12.47 -25.26
N GLU A 122 8.77 -12.87 -24.27
CA GLU A 122 8.27 -13.52 -23.05
C GLU A 122 7.28 -12.62 -22.29
N GLY A 123 7.61 -11.35 -22.10
CA GLY A 123 6.74 -10.36 -21.43
C GLY A 123 5.44 -10.07 -22.20
N LYS A 124 5.41 -10.16 -23.53
CA LYS A 124 4.17 -10.07 -24.30
C LYS A 124 3.31 -11.33 -24.16
N ALA A 125 3.98 -12.49 -24.17
CA ALA A 125 3.32 -13.79 -24.12
C ALA A 125 2.53 -14.04 -22.84
N VAL A 126 2.79 -13.29 -21.75
CA VAL A 126 2.06 -13.46 -20.48
C VAL A 126 0.60 -12.99 -20.53
N SER A 127 0.21 -12.19 -21.53
CA SER A 127 -1.15 -11.63 -21.63
C SER A 127 -2.24 -12.71 -21.71
N GLU A 128 -1.99 -13.79 -22.46
CA GLU A 128 -2.91 -14.91 -22.58
C GLU A 128 -3.03 -15.74 -21.29
N PRO A 129 -1.93 -16.22 -20.67
CA PRO A 129 -1.97 -16.85 -19.35
C PRO A 129 -2.70 -16.03 -18.29
N ILE A 130 -2.43 -14.72 -18.19
CA ILE A 130 -3.12 -13.83 -17.24
C ILE A 130 -4.63 -13.84 -17.51
N SER A 131 -5.04 -13.66 -18.77
CA SER A 131 -6.46 -13.64 -19.13
C SER A 131 -7.15 -14.96 -18.77
N LYS A 132 -6.51 -16.08 -19.08
CA LYS A 132 -7.00 -17.42 -18.73
C LYS A 132 -7.13 -17.59 -17.22
N PHE A 133 -6.08 -17.27 -16.47
CA PHE A 133 -6.05 -17.38 -15.01
C PHE A 133 -7.16 -16.54 -14.34
N LEU A 134 -7.35 -15.29 -14.79
CA LEU A 134 -8.40 -14.43 -14.25
C LEU A 134 -9.81 -14.94 -14.58
N ASN A 135 -10.03 -15.41 -15.81
CA ASN A 135 -11.31 -15.98 -16.21
C ASN A 135 -11.66 -17.23 -15.39
N GLU A 136 -10.67 -18.12 -15.19
CA GLU A 136 -10.84 -19.30 -14.35
C GLU A 136 -11.13 -18.90 -12.89
N THR A 137 -10.41 -17.93 -12.35
CA THR A 137 -10.58 -17.45 -10.96
C THR A 137 -11.97 -16.84 -10.75
N TYR A 138 -12.40 -15.92 -11.61
CA TYR A 138 -13.69 -15.24 -11.49
C TYR A 138 -14.88 -16.08 -11.94
N GLY A 139 -14.64 -17.26 -12.53
CA GLY A 139 -15.66 -18.27 -12.83
C GLY A 139 -15.90 -19.28 -11.69
N ARG A 140 -15.19 -19.15 -10.56
CA ARG A 140 -15.31 -20.05 -9.42
C ARG A 140 -16.49 -19.71 -8.52
N LEU A 141 -17.54 -20.54 -8.57
CA LEU A 141 -18.71 -20.41 -7.69
C LEU A 141 -18.38 -20.65 -6.21
N ASP A 142 -17.54 -21.65 -5.91
CA ASP A 142 -17.11 -21.96 -4.55
C ASP A 142 -16.38 -20.79 -3.88
N LEU A 143 -15.53 -20.11 -4.65
CA LEU A 143 -14.82 -18.92 -4.20
C LEU A 143 -15.77 -17.72 -4.06
N TYR A 144 -16.70 -17.52 -5.00
CA TYR A 144 -17.73 -16.48 -4.88
C TYR A 144 -18.53 -16.63 -3.59
N ASP A 145 -19.04 -17.83 -3.31
CA ASP A 145 -19.82 -18.12 -2.10
C ASP A 145 -19.01 -17.83 -0.83
N ALA A 146 -17.74 -18.24 -0.79
CA ALA A 146 -16.87 -17.95 0.35
C ALA A 146 -16.61 -16.45 0.57
N LEU A 147 -16.58 -15.66 -0.50
CA LEU A 147 -16.37 -14.21 -0.46
C LEU A 147 -17.67 -13.44 -0.14
N ALA A 148 -18.83 -13.99 -0.46
CA ALA A 148 -20.12 -13.37 -0.18
C ALA A 148 -20.55 -13.49 1.30
N ASP A 149 -20.15 -14.56 1.98
CA ASP A 149 -20.56 -14.88 3.35
C ASP A 149 -20.20 -13.85 4.45
N PRO A 150 -18.98 -13.29 4.50
CA PRO A 150 -18.58 -12.40 5.59
C PRO A 150 -19.41 -11.13 5.60
N VAL A 151 -19.87 -10.71 6.79
CA VAL A 151 -20.61 -9.46 6.98
C VAL A 151 -19.64 -8.29 7.19
N PRO A 152 -19.62 -7.26 6.32
CA PRO A 152 -18.78 -6.08 6.51
C PRO A 152 -19.18 -5.28 7.75
N ARG A 153 -18.18 -4.83 8.51
CA ARG A 153 -18.32 -4.04 9.74
C ARG A 153 -18.19 -2.54 9.49
N THR A 154 -17.53 -2.16 8.39
CA THR A 154 -17.30 -0.76 8.03
C THR A 154 -17.75 -0.47 6.60
N ALA A 155 -17.88 0.82 6.26
CA ALA A 155 -18.16 1.24 4.89
C ALA A 155 -17.04 0.84 3.90
N GLY A 156 -15.78 0.91 4.34
CA GLY A 156 -14.64 0.50 3.51
C GLY A 156 -14.62 -1.00 3.23
N GLU A 157 -14.93 -1.82 4.24
CA GLU A 157 -15.06 -3.27 4.07
C GLU A 157 -16.17 -3.62 3.08
N ARG A 158 -17.33 -2.95 3.17
CA ARG A 158 -18.44 -3.15 2.23
C ARG A 158 -18.04 -2.76 0.82
N GLN A 159 -17.41 -1.60 0.66
CA GLN A 159 -16.94 -1.15 -0.65
C GLN A 159 -15.94 -2.13 -1.28
N LEU A 160 -15.02 -2.69 -0.48
CA LEU A 160 -14.07 -3.68 -0.95
C LEU A 160 -14.78 -4.98 -1.36
N GLN A 161 -15.66 -5.51 -0.51
CA GLN A 161 -16.42 -6.72 -0.82
C GLN A 161 -17.24 -6.54 -2.10
N ASP A 162 -17.97 -5.44 -2.23
CA ASP A 162 -18.75 -5.16 -3.44
C ASP A 162 -17.83 -5.06 -4.68
N ALA A 163 -16.64 -4.47 -4.55
CA ALA A 163 -15.69 -4.38 -5.66
C ALA A 163 -15.14 -5.74 -6.09
N VAL A 164 -14.92 -6.65 -5.13
CA VAL A 164 -14.52 -8.03 -5.39
C VAL A 164 -15.65 -8.80 -6.06
N LEU A 165 -16.84 -8.85 -5.46
CA LEU A 165 -17.99 -9.64 -5.96
C LEU A 165 -18.44 -9.18 -7.35
N ARG A 166 -18.43 -7.87 -7.62
CA ARG A 166 -18.75 -7.33 -8.97
C ARG A 166 -17.88 -7.90 -10.09
N ARG A 167 -16.65 -8.37 -9.81
CA ARG A 167 -15.81 -8.99 -10.83
C ARG A 167 -16.28 -10.41 -11.18
N PHE A 168 -16.75 -11.17 -10.20
CA PHE A 168 -17.36 -12.50 -10.39
C PHE A 168 -18.71 -12.40 -11.09
N GLU A 169 -19.56 -11.44 -10.69
CA GLU A 169 -20.88 -11.19 -11.29
C GLU A 169 -20.77 -10.85 -12.79
N LYS A 170 -19.74 -10.08 -13.17
CA LYS A 170 -19.44 -9.80 -14.59
C LYS A 170 -19.09 -11.03 -15.41
N GLN A 171 -18.72 -12.15 -14.77
CA GLN A 171 -18.52 -13.45 -15.43
C GLN A 171 -19.79 -14.31 -15.46
N GLY A 172 -20.93 -13.79 -15.02
CA GLY A 172 -22.22 -14.49 -15.03
C GLY A 172 -22.56 -15.22 -13.73
N LEU A 173 -21.76 -15.06 -12.68
CA LEU A 173 -22.10 -15.52 -11.32
C LEU A 173 -23.00 -14.47 -10.64
N ASN A 174 -24.21 -14.29 -11.14
CA ASN A 174 -25.22 -13.44 -10.48
C ASN A 174 -25.99 -14.26 -9.44
N PRO A 175 -26.27 -13.72 -8.24
CA PRO A 175 -27.32 -14.26 -7.40
C PRO A 175 -28.68 -14.11 -8.13
N PRO A 176 -29.64 -15.03 -7.96
CA PRO A 176 -30.98 -14.87 -8.52
C PRO A 176 -31.60 -13.54 -8.05
N ASP A 177 -32.23 -12.79 -8.96
CA ASP A 177 -32.86 -11.46 -8.74
C ASP A 177 -34.05 -11.45 -7.74
N ASP A 178 -34.31 -12.53 -7.02
CA ASP A 178 -35.55 -12.72 -6.26
C ASP A 178 -35.42 -12.35 -4.78
N GLN A 179 -35.06 -11.09 -4.46
CA GLN A 179 -35.39 -10.46 -3.17
C GLN A 179 -35.57 -8.93 -3.31
N VAL A 180 -36.74 -8.51 -3.80
CA VAL A 180 -37.34 -7.19 -3.52
C VAL A 180 -38.78 -7.39 -3.09
#